data_AF-A0A255XP46-F1
#
_entry.id   AF-A0A255XP46-F1
#
_cell.length_a   1.000
_cell.length_b   1.000
_cell.length_c   1.000
_cell.angle_alpha   90.00
_cell.angle_beta   90.00
_cell.angle_gamma   90.00
#
_symmetry.space_group_name_H-M   'P 1'
#
loop_
_entity.id
_entity.type
_entity.pdbx_description
1 polymer ?
#
loop_
_entity_poly.entity_id
_entity_poly.type
_entity_poly.pdbx_seq_one_letter_code
_entity_poly.pdbx_strand_id
1 'polypeptide(L)'
;MPESPAPLPVDPHTEASPPARRGTEVQPLDLSPEAPSLHATCIALHGVGLLLRGASGLGKSDLALRLIDGGATLVADDRTLISTAITAGGTILVAAPPPALAGLLEVRGLGLVRLPYQSLCPVQMIVDVLPPEDRPDRLPDPDTETLLGVTLPRWCLNALEPSAPAKVRLAVRILTERSPKLLAPPTV
;
A
#
# COMPACT_ATOMS: atom_id res chain seq x y z
N MET A 1 1.90 -76.52 6.25
CA MET A 1 2.60 -75.32 5.78
C MET A 1 1.57 -74.18 5.84
N PRO A 2 1.66 -73.21 6.74
CA PRO A 2 0.66 -72.16 6.86
C PRO A 2 0.85 -71.14 5.73
N GLU A 3 -0.25 -70.71 5.13
CA GLU A 3 -0.29 -69.68 4.09
C GLU A 3 0.12 -68.31 4.65
N SER A 4 0.90 -67.56 3.87
CA SER A 4 1.34 -66.19 4.19
C SER A 4 0.15 -65.23 4.16
N PRO A 5 0.00 -64.30 5.12
CA PRO A 5 -1.10 -63.34 5.08
C PRO A 5 -0.89 -62.33 3.95
N ALA A 6 -1.99 -61.92 3.32
CA ALA A 6 -2.04 -60.91 2.27
C ALA A 6 -1.69 -59.51 2.82
N PRO A 7 -1.09 -58.61 2.01
CA PRO A 7 -0.76 -57.26 2.44
C PRO A 7 -2.03 -56.44 2.67
N LEU A 8 -2.03 -55.62 3.72
CA LEU A 8 -3.11 -54.69 4.05
C LEU A 8 -3.20 -53.55 3.01
N PRO A 9 -4.41 -53.01 2.76
CA PRO A 9 -4.59 -51.90 1.82
C PRO A 9 -3.96 -50.62 2.39
N VAL A 10 -3.20 -49.93 1.54
CA VAL A 10 -2.66 -48.59 1.81
C VAL A 10 -3.77 -47.55 1.69
N ASP A 11 -3.91 -46.72 2.73
CA ASP A 11 -4.89 -45.63 2.79
C ASP A 11 -4.67 -44.62 1.65
N PRO A 12 -5.70 -44.31 0.83
CA PRO A 12 -5.59 -43.33 -0.26
C PRO A 12 -5.60 -41.86 0.22
N HIS A 13 -5.60 -41.63 1.55
CA HIS A 13 -5.60 -40.30 2.15
C HIS A 13 -4.26 -39.99 2.85
N THR A 14 -3.14 -40.19 2.16
CA THR A 14 -1.93 -39.41 2.49
C THR A 14 -1.98 -38.15 1.65
N GLU A 15 -2.73 -37.17 2.13
CA GLU A 15 -2.71 -35.82 1.59
C GLU A 15 -1.30 -35.28 1.80
N ALA A 16 -0.57 -35.08 0.69
CA ALA A 16 0.76 -34.47 0.74
C ALA A 16 0.65 -33.16 1.51
N SER A 17 1.43 -33.03 2.59
CA SER A 17 1.54 -31.76 3.31
C SER A 17 1.75 -30.63 2.30
N PRO A 18 0.98 -29.54 2.38
CA PRO A 18 1.17 -28.41 1.48
C PRO A 18 2.64 -27.96 1.58
N PRO A 19 3.30 -27.62 0.47
CA PRO A 19 4.67 -27.16 0.52
C PRO A 19 4.73 -25.97 1.49
N ALA A 20 5.68 -26.03 2.44
CA ALA A 20 5.94 -24.96 3.37
C ALA A 20 5.97 -23.64 2.59
N ARG A 21 5.03 -22.74 2.92
CA ARG A 21 4.94 -21.42 2.28
C ARG A 21 6.26 -20.72 2.58
N ARG A 22 7.12 -20.55 1.57
CA ARG A 22 8.26 -19.64 1.66
C ARG A 22 7.68 -18.28 2.00
N GLY A 23 7.96 -17.81 3.23
CA GLY A 23 7.55 -16.49 3.67
C GLY A 23 7.97 -15.45 2.64
N THR A 24 7.11 -14.47 2.40
CA THR A 24 7.43 -13.30 1.59
C THR A 24 8.69 -12.66 2.16
N GLU A 25 9.83 -12.82 1.48
CA GLU A 25 11.09 -12.24 1.92
C GLU A 25 11.10 -10.77 1.51
N VAL A 26 10.57 -9.94 2.40
CA VAL A 26 10.72 -8.49 2.32
C VAL A 26 12.19 -8.21 2.58
N GLN A 27 12.92 -7.65 1.60
CA GLN A 27 14.23 -7.09 1.90
C GLN A 27 14.04 -6.05 3.01
N PRO A 28 14.84 -6.07 4.08
CA PRO A 28 14.72 -5.09 5.15
C PRO A 28 14.68 -3.69 4.55
N LEU A 29 13.63 -2.92 4.86
CA LEU A 29 13.59 -1.54 4.42
C LEU A 29 14.80 -0.85 5.03
N ASP A 30 15.68 -0.29 4.21
CA ASP A 30 16.67 0.61 4.74
C ASP A 30 15.93 1.80 5.34
N LEU A 31 16.04 1.96 6.66
CA LEU A 31 15.46 3.09 7.39
C LEU A 31 16.51 4.17 7.67
N SER A 32 17.68 4.05 7.05
CA SER A 32 18.73 5.06 7.12
C SER A 32 18.26 6.37 6.45
N PRO A 33 18.86 7.52 6.82
CA PRO A 33 18.58 8.79 6.17
C PRO A 33 18.88 8.80 4.65
N GLU A 34 19.70 7.86 4.17
CA GLU A 34 20.11 7.74 2.77
C GLU A 34 19.17 6.85 1.95
N ALA A 35 18.22 6.18 2.61
CA ALA A 35 17.23 5.35 1.95
C ALA A 35 16.40 6.15 0.94
N PRO A 36 16.03 5.55 -0.21
CA PRO A 36 15.17 6.20 -1.18
C PRO A 36 13.88 6.70 -0.52
N SER A 37 13.60 7.99 -0.69
CA SER A 37 12.43 8.62 -0.07
C SER A 37 11.73 9.54 -1.05
N LEU A 38 10.42 9.71 -0.85
CA LEU A 38 9.57 10.60 -1.62
C LEU A 38 8.99 11.68 -0.70
N HIS A 39 8.86 12.90 -1.21
CA HIS A 39 8.01 13.92 -0.58
C HIS A 39 6.55 13.60 -0.88
N ALA A 40 5.98 12.73 -0.03
CA ALA A 40 4.67 12.15 -0.21
C ALA A 40 4.07 11.78 1.15
N THR A 41 2.74 11.85 1.24
CA THR A 41 1.99 11.28 2.35
C THR A 41 1.51 9.90 1.92
N CYS A 42 1.76 8.87 2.73
CA CYS A 42 1.32 7.51 2.48
C CYS A 42 0.26 7.08 3.49
N ILE A 43 -0.84 6.53 2.98
CA ILE A 43 -1.90 5.93 3.79
C ILE A 43 -2.26 4.56 3.24
N ALA A 44 -2.83 3.72 4.10
CA ALA A 44 -3.32 2.40 3.77
C ALA A 44 -4.84 2.36 3.93
N LEU A 45 -5.57 1.91 2.90
CA LEU A 45 -7.02 1.73 2.95
C LEU A 45 -7.36 0.32 2.49
N HIS A 46 -7.98 -0.48 3.36
CA HIS A 46 -8.34 -1.88 3.08
C HIS A 46 -7.14 -2.74 2.59
N GLY A 47 -5.96 -2.52 3.17
CA GLY A 47 -4.72 -3.19 2.76
C GLY A 47 -4.04 -2.59 1.52
N VAL A 48 -4.65 -1.57 0.89
CA VAL A 48 -4.09 -0.87 -0.26
C VAL A 48 -3.32 0.37 0.19
N GLY A 49 -1.98 0.29 0.13
CA GLY A 49 -1.13 1.46 0.30
C GLY A 49 -1.18 2.37 -0.93
N LEU A 50 -1.34 3.68 -0.69
CA LEU A 50 -1.36 4.70 -1.72
C LEU A 50 -0.47 5.88 -1.35
N LEU A 51 0.23 6.41 -2.35
CA LEU A 51 1.09 7.58 -2.23
C LEU A 51 0.33 8.83 -2.70
N LEU A 52 0.08 9.77 -1.79
CA LEU A 52 -0.38 11.12 -2.12
C LEU A 52 0.86 11.99 -2.40
N ARG A 53 1.04 12.41 -3.64
CA ARG A 53 2.17 13.25 -4.07
C ARG A 53 1.68 14.60 -4.57
N GLY A 54 2.59 15.54 -4.72
CA GLY A 54 2.30 16.90 -5.16
C GLY A 54 3.10 17.92 -4.35
N ALA A 55 3.09 19.17 -4.80
CA ALA A 55 3.81 20.24 -4.13
C ALA A 55 3.36 20.43 -2.66
N SER A 56 4.23 21.05 -1.86
CA SER A 56 3.86 21.43 -0.49
C SER A 56 2.69 22.41 -0.50
N GLY A 57 1.79 22.29 0.48
CA GLY A 57 0.62 23.16 0.58
C GLY A 57 -0.60 22.78 -0.27
N LEU A 58 -0.51 21.78 -1.16
CA LEU A 58 -1.67 21.33 -1.97
C LEU A 58 -2.73 20.52 -1.21
N GLY A 59 -2.56 20.31 0.10
CA GLY A 59 -3.56 19.62 0.94
C GLY A 59 -3.41 18.10 1.03
N LYS A 60 -2.22 17.55 0.78
CA LYS A 60 -1.93 16.10 0.90
C LYS A 60 -2.27 15.56 2.30
N SER A 61 -1.72 16.18 3.35
CA SER A 61 -1.93 15.76 4.74
C SER A 61 -3.37 15.97 5.20
N ASP A 62 -4.05 17.01 4.72
CA ASP A 62 -5.48 17.23 4.98
C ASP A 62 -6.36 16.15 4.33
N LEU A 63 -6.08 15.80 3.07
CA LEU A 63 -6.76 14.69 2.41
C LEU A 63 -6.48 13.36 3.11
N ALA A 64 -5.25 13.13 3.55
CA ALA A 64 -4.89 11.96 4.34
C ALA A 64 -5.70 11.91 5.65
N LEU A 65 -5.83 13.02 6.37
CA LEU A 65 -6.65 13.10 7.58
C LEU A 65 -8.11 12.71 7.31
N ARG A 66 -8.73 13.27 6.26
CA ARG A 66 -10.11 12.93 5.87
C ARG A 66 -10.29 11.49 5.43
N LEU A 67 -9.25 10.88 4.86
CA LEU A 67 -9.25 9.46 4.51
C LEU A 67 -9.09 8.57 5.75
N ILE A 68 -8.26 8.98 6.71
CA ILE A 68 -8.07 8.30 7.99
C ILE A 68 -9.36 8.31 8.81
N ASP A 69 -10.03 9.46 8.89
CA ASP A 69 -11.37 9.57 9.49
C ASP A 69 -12.39 8.65 8.79
N GLY A 70 -12.21 8.44 7.48
CA GLY A 70 -12.97 7.49 6.66
C GLY A 70 -12.50 6.03 6.72
N GLY A 71 -11.63 5.66 7.67
CA GLY A 71 -11.18 4.28 7.92
C GLY A 71 -9.83 3.89 7.31
N ALA A 72 -9.09 4.82 6.70
CA ALA A 72 -7.70 4.58 6.32
C ALA A 72 -6.78 4.61 7.56
N THR A 73 -5.56 4.10 7.41
CA THR A 73 -4.50 4.19 8.43
C THR A 73 -3.32 4.96 7.88
N LEU A 74 -2.68 5.80 8.71
CA LEU A 74 -1.45 6.47 8.34
C LEU A 74 -0.33 5.45 8.12
N VAL A 75 0.50 5.67 7.11
CA VAL A 75 1.80 4.97 6.98
C VAL A 75 2.90 5.98 7.25
N ALA A 76 2.90 7.09 6.51
CA ALA A 76 3.89 8.17 6.63
C ALA A 76 3.30 9.51 6.19
N ASP A 77 3.82 10.62 6.71
CA ASP A 77 3.50 11.98 6.26
C ASP A 77 4.78 12.78 5.97
N ASP A 78 4.68 13.77 5.08
CA ASP A 78 5.77 14.60 4.53
C ASP A 78 6.86 13.83 3.76
N ARG A 79 7.48 12.84 4.40
CA ARG A 79 8.48 11.95 3.83
C ARG A 79 8.06 10.51 3.98
N THR A 80 8.05 9.79 2.85
CA THR A 80 7.79 8.35 2.81
C THR A 80 9.05 7.64 2.31
N LEU A 81 9.57 6.71 3.10
CA LEU A 81 10.64 5.80 2.65
C LEU A 81 10.03 4.76 1.72
N ILE A 82 10.72 4.45 0.62
CA ILE A 82 10.28 3.45 -0.35
C ILE A 82 11.38 2.42 -0.62
N SER A 83 10.98 1.17 -0.80
CA SER A 83 11.86 0.09 -1.27
C SER A 83 11.04 -0.95 -2.03
N THR A 84 11.69 -2.04 -2.43
CA THR A 84 11.04 -3.19 -3.02
C THR A 84 11.10 -4.42 -2.11
N ALA A 85 10.12 -5.30 -2.26
CA ALA A 85 10.06 -6.58 -1.56
C ALA A 85 9.74 -7.70 -2.56
N ILE A 86 10.33 -8.88 -2.37
CA ILE A 86 10.08 -10.03 -3.24
C ILE A 86 8.99 -10.89 -2.62
N THR A 87 7.93 -11.12 -3.40
CA THR A 87 6.81 -11.97 -3.01
C THR A 87 6.67 -13.14 -3.97
N ALA A 88 5.84 -14.13 -3.61
CA ALA A 88 5.45 -15.19 -4.53
C ALA A 88 4.77 -14.67 -5.81
N GLY A 89 4.19 -13.45 -5.77
CA GLY A 89 3.58 -12.77 -6.91
C GLY A 89 4.52 -11.85 -7.69
N GLY A 90 5.82 -11.82 -7.33
CA GLY A 90 6.81 -10.92 -7.93
C GLY A 90 7.24 -9.79 -7.00
N THR A 91 7.98 -8.84 -7.55
CA THR A 91 8.50 -7.67 -6.84
C THR A 91 7.38 -6.65 -6.63
N ILE A 92 7.22 -6.19 -5.39
CA ILE A 92 6.26 -5.14 -5.02
C ILE A 92 7.00 -3.92 -4.47
N LEU A 93 6.35 -2.75 -4.55
CA LEU A 93 6.80 -1.55 -3.86
C LEU A 93 6.26 -1.57 -2.43
N VAL A 94 7.08 -1.18 -1.46
CA VAL A 94 6.70 -1.05 -0.06
C VAL A 94 7.07 0.33 0.45
N ALA A 95 6.29 0.85 1.40
CA ALA A 95 6.49 2.14 2.03
C ALA A 95 6.53 2.02 3.56
N ALA A 96 7.31 2.90 4.19
CA ALA A 96 7.35 3.08 5.63
C ALA A 96 7.59 4.55 6.00
N PRO A 97 7.26 4.96 7.23
CA PRO A 97 7.70 6.26 7.73
C PRO A 97 9.19 6.24 8.08
N PRO A 98 9.91 7.36 7.89
CA PRO A 98 11.16 7.59 8.60
C PRO A 98 10.95 7.45 10.12
N PRO A 99 11.86 6.82 10.88
CA PRO A 99 11.67 6.56 12.31
C PRO A 99 11.32 7.82 13.13
N ALA A 100 11.90 8.96 12.79
CA ALA A 100 11.65 10.23 13.47
C ALA A 100 10.23 10.80 13.21
N LEU A 101 9.58 10.41 12.11
CA LEU A 101 8.26 10.89 11.68
C LEU A 101 7.16 9.83 11.87
N ALA A 102 7.50 8.66 12.41
CA ALA A 102 6.57 7.56 12.58
C ALA A 102 5.35 7.97 13.42
N GLY A 103 4.15 7.79 12.84
CA GLY A 103 2.87 8.12 13.45
C GLY A 103 2.60 9.61 13.63
N LEU A 104 3.44 10.50 13.10
CA LEU A 104 3.21 11.95 13.14
C LEU A 104 2.50 12.42 11.88
N LEU A 105 1.48 13.27 12.07
CA LEU A 105 0.78 13.99 11.01
C LEU A 105 0.73 15.48 11.38
N GLU A 106 1.08 16.37 10.46
CA GLU A 106 0.87 17.81 10.67
C GLU A 106 -0.58 18.17 10.34
N VAL A 107 -1.34 18.63 11.33
CA VAL A 107 -2.71 19.13 11.14
C VAL A 107 -2.72 20.63 11.35
N ARG A 108 -2.96 21.39 10.27
CA ARG A 108 -3.01 22.85 10.34
C ARG A 108 -4.06 23.31 11.35
N GLY A 109 -3.66 24.22 12.23
CA GLY A 109 -4.48 24.69 13.36
C GLY A 109 -4.33 23.87 14.64
N LEU A 110 -3.83 22.63 14.58
CA LEU A 110 -3.56 21.78 15.75
C LEU A 110 -2.07 21.49 15.96
N GLY A 111 -1.23 21.61 14.92
CA GLY A 111 0.18 21.25 14.97
C GLY A 111 0.43 19.77 14.67
N LEU A 112 1.55 19.23 15.15
CA LEU A 112 1.89 17.82 15.00
C LEU A 112 1.05 16.96 15.95
N VAL A 113 0.33 15.98 15.40
CA VAL A 113 -0.48 15.02 16.17
C VAL A 113 0.08 13.61 15.99
N ARG A 114 -0.09 12.76 17.01
CA ARG A 114 0.23 11.34 16.94
C ARG A 114 -1.01 10.52 16.62
N LEU A 115 -0.91 9.66 15.60
CA LEU A 115 -1.97 8.75 15.17
C LEU A 115 -1.46 7.29 15.16
N PRO A 116 -2.37 6.30 15.25
CA PRO A 116 -2.04 4.93 14.87
C PRO A 116 -1.50 4.88 13.44
N TYR A 117 -0.45 4.09 13.22
CA TYR A 117 0.20 3.98 11.92
C TYR A 117 0.62 2.55 11.62
N GLN A 118 0.85 2.26 10.34
CA GLN A 118 1.48 1.03 9.87
C GLN A 118 2.96 1.30 9.59
N SER A 119 3.84 0.49 10.18
CA SER A 119 5.29 0.63 10.00
C SER A 119 5.81 0.16 8.65
N LEU A 120 5.00 -0.59 7.90
CA LEU A 120 5.32 -1.08 6.56
C LEU A 120 4.02 -1.34 5.80
N CYS A 121 3.92 -0.91 4.55
CA CYS A 121 2.72 -1.11 3.72
C CYS A 121 3.07 -1.36 2.25
N PRO A 122 2.48 -2.37 1.58
CA PRO A 122 2.54 -2.51 0.13
C PRO A 122 1.88 -1.32 -0.59
N VAL A 123 2.63 -0.66 -1.46
CA VAL A 123 2.13 0.46 -2.28
C VAL A 123 1.65 -0.05 -3.62
N GLN A 124 0.42 0.32 -3.96
CA GLN A 124 -0.29 -0.27 -5.10
C GLN A 124 -0.90 0.78 -6.02
N MET A 125 -0.85 2.06 -5.64
CA MET A 125 -1.27 3.17 -6.49
C MET A 125 -0.63 4.48 -6.08
N ILE A 126 -0.57 5.39 -7.03
CA ILE A 126 -0.11 6.75 -6.87
C ILE A 126 -1.27 7.70 -7.13
N VAL A 127 -1.42 8.72 -6.29
CA VAL A 127 -2.37 9.81 -6.47
C VAL A 127 -1.61 11.13 -6.45
N ASP A 128 -1.54 11.78 -7.60
CA ASP A 128 -0.97 13.11 -7.72
C ASP A 128 -2.03 14.16 -7.41
N VAL A 129 -1.75 14.96 -6.40
CA VAL A 129 -2.53 16.13 -6.03
C VAL A 129 -2.13 17.28 -6.95
N LEU A 130 -3.09 17.73 -7.74
CA LEU A 130 -2.92 18.85 -8.67
C LEU A 130 -3.06 20.20 -7.96
N PRO A 131 -2.46 21.27 -8.52
CA PRO A 131 -2.79 22.63 -8.16
C PRO A 131 -4.30 22.92 -8.35
N PRO A 132 -4.94 23.74 -7.50
CA PRO A 132 -6.37 24.02 -7.57
C PRO A 132 -6.87 24.60 -8.91
N GLU A 133 -5.99 25.29 -9.63
CA GLU A 133 -6.22 25.85 -10.97
C GLU A 133 -6.29 24.77 -12.06
N ASP A 134 -5.61 23.64 -11.84
CA ASP A 134 -5.59 22.53 -12.76
C ASP A 134 -6.79 21.63 -12.51
N ARG A 135 -7.34 21.06 -13.58
CA ARG A 135 -8.41 20.07 -13.49
C ARG A 135 -7.94 18.76 -14.08
N PRO A 136 -8.18 17.63 -13.40
CA PRO A 136 -7.96 16.35 -14.03
C PRO A 136 -8.89 16.23 -15.24
N ASP A 137 -8.43 15.52 -16.26
CA ASP A 137 -9.23 15.28 -17.45
C ASP A 137 -10.57 14.65 -17.08
N ARG A 138 -11.63 15.04 -17.80
CA ARG A 138 -12.97 14.49 -17.56
C ARG A 138 -13.01 12.98 -17.77
N LEU A 139 -12.24 12.51 -18.76
CA LEU A 139 -12.01 11.10 -19.05
C LEU A 139 -10.51 10.92 -19.32
N PRO A 140 -9.70 10.66 -18.28
CA PRO A 140 -8.27 10.47 -18.46
C PRO A 140 -8.01 9.11 -19.10
N ASP A 141 -6.98 9.02 -19.94
CA ASP A 141 -6.42 7.74 -20.33
C ASP A 141 -5.80 7.04 -19.10
N PRO A 142 -5.80 5.69 -19.06
CA PRO A 142 -5.09 4.98 -18.01
C PRO A 142 -3.62 5.39 -17.96
N ASP A 143 -3.17 5.79 -16.78
CA ASP A 143 -1.81 6.28 -16.55
C ASP A 143 -1.11 5.41 -15.52
N THR A 144 0.20 5.28 -15.67
CA THR A 144 1.05 4.46 -14.80
C THR A 144 2.42 5.11 -14.62
N GLU A 145 3.03 4.88 -13.48
CA GLU A 145 4.41 5.30 -13.22
C GLU A 145 5.22 4.18 -12.59
N THR A 146 6.51 4.13 -12.94
CA THR A 146 7.44 3.11 -12.44
C THR A 146 8.34 3.69 -11.36
N LEU A 147 8.24 3.15 -10.14
CA LEU A 147 9.10 3.48 -9.00
C LEU A 147 9.92 2.25 -8.62
N LEU A 148 11.26 2.39 -8.56
CA LEU A 148 12.19 1.29 -8.24
C LEU A 148 11.94 0.00 -9.06
N GLY A 149 11.52 0.14 -10.32
CA GLY A 149 11.22 -0.98 -11.21
C GLY A 149 9.81 -1.59 -11.06
N VAL A 150 8.97 -1.06 -10.17
CA VAL A 150 7.57 -1.49 -9.98
C VAL A 150 6.63 -0.47 -10.63
N THR A 151 5.82 -0.91 -11.59
CA THR A 151 4.83 -0.07 -12.28
C THR A 151 3.51 -0.03 -11.51
N LEU A 152 3.05 1.17 -11.18
CA LEU A 152 1.84 1.43 -10.41
C LEU A 152 0.85 2.28 -11.21
N PRO A 153 -0.47 2.05 -11.09
CA PRO A 153 -1.47 2.95 -11.62
C PRO A 153 -1.36 4.33 -10.96
N ARG A 154 -1.52 5.37 -11.77
CA ARG A 154 -1.42 6.76 -11.37
C ARG A 154 -2.74 7.47 -11.64
N TRP A 155 -3.24 8.19 -10.65
CA TRP A 155 -4.42 9.04 -10.80
C TRP A 155 -4.12 10.46 -10.35
N CYS A 156 -4.84 11.43 -10.92
CA CYS A 156 -4.71 12.83 -10.56
C CYS A 156 -6.03 13.34 -9.95
N LEU A 157 -5.95 14.18 -8.92
CA LEU A 157 -7.12 14.85 -8.33
C LEU A 157 -6.75 16.17 -7.66
N ASN A 158 -7.74 17.00 -7.36
CA ASN A 158 -7.60 18.13 -6.46
C ASN A 158 -7.94 17.71 -5.03
N ALA A 159 -7.00 17.83 -4.10
CA ALA A 159 -7.21 17.38 -2.73
C ALA A 159 -8.29 18.17 -1.98
N LEU A 160 -8.41 19.48 -2.26
CA LEU A 160 -9.35 20.38 -1.58
C LEU A 160 -10.80 20.21 -2.04
N GLU A 161 -11.06 19.41 -3.07
CA GLU A 161 -12.43 19.11 -3.45
C GLU A 161 -13.14 18.31 -2.35
N PRO A 162 -14.41 18.64 -2.02
CA PRO A 162 -15.19 17.85 -1.06
C PRO A 162 -15.30 16.39 -1.45
N SER A 163 -15.29 16.10 -2.75
CA SER A 163 -15.38 14.75 -3.30
C SER A 163 -14.06 13.97 -3.30
N ALA A 164 -12.92 14.59 -2.99
CA ALA A 164 -11.60 13.96 -3.11
C ALA A 164 -11.47 12.65 -2.30
N PRO A 165 -11.91 12.56 -1.03
CA PRO A 165 -11.83 11.31 -0.28
C PRO A 165 -12.69 10.21 -0.92
N ALA A 166 -13.87 10.58 -1.43
CA ALA A 166 -14.76 9.63 -2.11
C ALA A 166 -14.15 9.12 -3.43
N LYS A 167 -13.47 9.99 -4.20
CA LYS A 167 -12.76 9.62 -5.42
C LYS A 167 -11.62 8.64 -5.12
N VAL A 168 -10.82 8.88 -4.08
CA VAL A 168 -9.75 7.95 -3.66
C VAL A 168 -10.32 6.59 -3.26
N ARG A 169 -11.39 6.57 -2.45
CA ARG A 169 -12.05 5.30 -2.07
C ARG A 169 -12.57 4.55 -3.29
N LEU A 170 -13.14 5.25 -4.27
CA LEU A 170 -13.60 4.64 -5.51
C LEU A 170 -12.43 4.09 -6.35
N ALA A 171 -11.31 4.81 -6.41
CA ALA A 171 -10.10 4.35 -7.09
C ALA A 171 -9.54 3.06 -6.46
N VAL A 172 -9.49 2.99 -5.12
CA VAL A 172 -9.14 1.77 -4.38
C VAL A 172 -10.10 0.63 -4.73
N ARG A 173 -11.41 0.90 -4.76
CA ARG A 173 -12.40 -0.11 -5.14
C ARG A 173 -12.16 -0.65 -6.55
N ILE A 174 -12.00 0.24 -7.54
CA ILE A 174 -11.70 -0.13 -8.93
C ILE A 174 -10.44 -0.99 -9.02
N LEU A 175 -9.39 -0.66 -8.26
CA LEU A 175 -8.15 -1.42 -8.24
C LEU A 175 -8.35 -2.83 -7.68
N THR A 176 -9.06 -2.95 -6.56
CA THR A 176 -9.33 -4.25 -5.90
C THR A 176 -10.29 -5.13 -6.71
N GLU A 177 -11.27 -4.54 -7.40
CA GLU A 177 -12.21 -5.25 -8.29
C GLU A 177 -11.50 -5.79 -9.55
N ARG A 178 -10.50 -5.06 -10.07
CA ARG A 178 -9.68 -5.50 -11.22
C ARG A 178 -8.60 -6.52 -10.83
N SER A 179 -8.28 -6.65 -9.54
CA SER A 179 -7.21 -7.54 -9.05
C SER A 179 -7.54 -8.08 -7.65
N PRO A 180 -8.38 -9.14 -7.53
CA PRO A 180 -8.83 -9.66 -6.24
C PRO A 180 -7.73 -10.24 -5.34
N LYS A 181 -6.50 -10.43 -5.86
CA LYS A 181 -5.33 -10.88 -5.09
C LYS A 181 -4.79 -9.84 -4.11
N LEU A 182 -5.27 -8.59 -4.18
CA LEU A 182 -4.75 -7.43 -3.44
C LEU A 182 -5.22 -7.29 -1.98
N LEU A 183 -6.23 -8.07 -1.58
CA LEU A 183 -6.95 -7.91 -0.31
C LEU A 183 -6.38 -8.73 0.86
N ALA A 184 -5.31 -9.50 0.65
CA ALA A 184 -4.67 -10.22 1.74
C ALA A 184 -3.68 -9.29 2.45
N PRO A 185 -3.92 -8.88 3.71
CA PRO A 185 -2.85 -8.28 4.49
C PRO A 185 -1.67 -9.27 4.56
N PRO A 186 -0.42 -8.80 4.60
CA PRO A 186 0.70 -9.69 4.88
C PRO A 186 0.41 -10.33 6.24
N THR A 187 0.20 -11.65 6.25
CA THR A 187 0.13 -12.41 7.50
C THR A 187 1.50 -12.31 8.14
N VAL A 188 1.56 -11.60 9.28
CA VAL A 188 2.73 -11.59 10.18
C VAL A 188 2.93 -12.98 10.75
#